data_AF-A0A2I0ASP0-F1
#
_entry.id   AF-A0A2I0ASP0-F1
#
_cell.length_a   1.000
_cell.length_b   1.000
_cell.length_c   1.000
_cell.angle_alpha   90.00
_cell.angle_beta   90.00
_cell.angle_gamma   90.00
#
_symmetry.space_group_name_H-M   'P 1'
#
loop_
_entity.id
_entity.type
_entity.pdbx_description
1 polymer ?
#
loop_
_entity_poly.entity_id
_entity_poly.type
_entity_poly.pdbx_seq_one_letter_code
_entity_poly.pdbx_strand_id
1 'polypeptide(L)'
;MRGEFNGLKSLILSENPSAFYVHCFAHQLQLTLVAVAKNHIQVASFFNSIGILLNVVGGSCKRHDMLREKRITEVKEALENGTILSGRGLNQERSLKRPADVRWVLIMELY
;
A
#
# COMPACT_ATOMS: atom_id res chain seq x y z
N MET A 1 -14.71 -11.71 8.42
CA MET A 1 -16.07 -11.34 7.99
C MET A 1 -17.09 -12.07 8.87
N ARG A 2 -17.44 -11.49 10.01
CA ARG A 2 -18.67 -11.79 10.75
C ARG A 2 -19.45 -10.49 10.77
N GLY A 3 -20.17 -10.24 9.68
CA GLY A 3 -21.16 -9.17 9.65
C GLY A 3 -22.42 -9.62 10.40
N GLU A 4 -23.22 -8.65 10.83
CA GLU A 4 -24.43 -8.80 11.62
C GLU A 4 -25.54 -9.58 10.90
N PHE A 5 -25.57 -9.49 9.57
CA PHE A 5 -26.34 -10.36 8.71
C PHE A 5 -25.44 -11.54 8.34
N ASN A 6 -25.97 -12.75 8.20
CA ASN A 6 -25.24 -13.95 7.77
C ASN A 6 -24.54 -13.84 6.38
N GLY A 7 -24.38 -12.63 5.86
CA GLY A 7 -23.27 -12.17 5.02
C GLY A 7 -23.39 -12.61 3.58
N LEU A 8 -22.64 -11.92 2.70
CA LEU A 8 -22.47 -12.24 1.29
C LEU A 8 -22.36 -13.75 1.00
N LYS A 9 -21.77 -14.52 1.91
CA LYS A 9 -21.71 -15.99 1.85
C LYS A 9 -23.08 -16.66 1.77
N SER A 10 -24.05 -16.26 2.58
CA SER A 10 -25.40 -16.84 2.55
C SER A 10 -26.16 -16.50 1.27
N LEU A 11 -25.99 -15.27 0.75
CA LEU A 11 -26.54 -14.87 -0.55
C LEU A 11 -25.94 -15.72 -1.69
N ILE A 12 -24.61 -15.89 -1.71
CA ILE A 12 -23.93 -16.72 -2.71
C ILE A 12 -24.41 -18.18 -2.64
N LEU A 13 -24.60 -18.73 -1.44
CA LEU A 13 -25.09 -20.10 -1.26
C LEU A 13 -26.57 -20.27 -1.63
N SER A 14 -27.40 -19.23 -1.45
CA SER A 14 -28.79 -19.27 -1.91
C SER A 14 -28.92 -19.24 -3.43
N GLU A 15 -28.02 -18.56 -4.14
CA GLU A 15 -27.99 -18.52 -5.60
C GLU A 15 -27.28 -19.75 -6.21
N ASN A 16 -26.26 -20.27 -5.53
CA ASN A 16 -25.50 -21.44 -5.97
C ASN A 16 -25.17 -22.34 -4.76
N PRO A 17 -25.98 -23.40 -4.52
CA PRO A 17 -25.75 -24.33 -3.42
C PRO A 17 -24.42 -25.09 -3.50
N SER A 18 -23.81 -25.17 -4.69
CA SER A 18 -22.53 -25.83 -4.92
C SER A 18 -21.31 -24.91 -4.71
N ALA A 19 -21.53 -23.61 -4.47
CA ALA A 19 -20.44 -22.68 -4.20
C ALA A 19 -19.73 -23.03 -2.87
N PHE A 20 -18.40 -23.08 -2.89
CA PHE A 20 -17.61 -23.28 -1.68
C PHE A 20 -16.60 -22.13 -1.52
N TYR A 21 -16.49 -21.63 -0.30
CA TYR A 21 -15.58 -20.54 0.03
C TYR A 21 -14.22 -21.09 0.46
N VAL A 22 -13.17 -20.76 -0.30
CA VAL A 22 -11.78 -21.05 0.09
C VAL A 22 -11.20 -19.82 0.78
N HIS A 23 -10.70 -19.98 2.00
CA HIS A 23 -10.09 -18.88 2.71
C HIS A 23 -8.73 -18.53 2.07
N CYS A 24 -8.52 -17.27 1.71
CA CYS A 24 -7.24 -16.80 1.21
C CYS A 24 -6.20 -16.83 2.35
N PHE A 25 -5.20 -17.70 2.25
CA PHE A 25 -4.11 -17.81 3.24
C PHE A 25 -3.27 -16.54 3.32
N ALA A 26 -3.06 -15.87 2.18
CA ALA A 26 -2.31 -14.61 2.13
C ALA A 26 -2.97 -13.52 2.99
N HIS A 27 -4.31 -13.48 3.06
CA HIS A 27 -5.02 -12.54 3.93
C HIS A 27 -4.81 -12.84 5.42
N GLN A 28 -4.83 -14.12 5.81
CA GLN A 28 -4.57 -14.52 7.20
C GLN A 28 -3.12 -14.20 7.61
N LEU A 29 -2.16 -14.58 6.77
CA LEU A 29 -0.75 -14.25 6.99
C LEU A 29 -0.55 -12.74 7.14
N GLN A 30 -1.20 -11.95 6.28
CA GLN A 30 -1.15 -10.50 6.33
C GLN A 30 -1.67 -9.95 7.68
N LEU A 31 -2.83 -10.42 8.15
CA LEU A 31 -3.38 -9.99 9.44
C LEU A 31 -2.45 -10.36 10.60
N THR A 32 -1.88 -11.56 10.58
CA THR A 32 -0.92 -12.01 11.60
C THR A 32 0.33 -11.13 11.60
N LEU A 33 0.92 -10.85 10.42
CA LEU A 33 2.10 -10.00 10.31
C LEU A 33 1.84 -8.58 10.84
N VAL A 34 0.69 -8.00 10.49
CA VAL A 34 0.30 -6.68 11.00
C VAL A 34 0.14 -6.69 12.51
N ALA A 35 -0.52 -7.71 13.07
CA ALA A 35 -0.70 -7.84 14.51
C ALA A 35 0.65 -7.95 15.24
N VAL A 36 1.57 -8.77 14.74
CA VAL A 36 2.91 -8.92 15.32
C VAL A 36 3.70 -7.61 15.23
N ALA A 37 3.68 -6.94 14.07
CA ALA A 37 4.36 -5.67 13.87
C ALA A 37 3.86 -4.56 14.82
N LYS A 38 2.54 -4.50 15.06
CA LYS A 38 1.93 -3.53 15.99
C LYS A 38 2.32 -3.77 17.44
N ASN A 39 2.58 -5.03 17.83
CA ASN A 39 3.01 -5.36 19.19
C ASN A 39 4.48 -5.02 19.46
N HIS A 40 5.26 -4.68 18.44
CA HIS A 40 6.64 -4.26 18.61
C HIS A 40 6.77 -2.74 18.50
N ILE A 41 7.00 -2.06 19.63
CA ILE A 41 6.95 -0.58 19.75
C ILE A 41 7.79 0.13 18.68
N GLN A 42 9.02 -0.31 18.45
CA GLN A 42 9.91 0.35 17.47
C GLN A 42 9.38 0.21 16.03
N VAL A 43 8.78 -0.95 15.71
CA VAL A 43 8.24 -1.22 14.38
C VAL A 43 6.96 -0.41 14.19
N ALA A 44 6.09 -0.39 15.19
CA ALA A 44 4.90 0.45 15.19
C ALA A 44 5.23 1.94 15.03
N SER A 45 6.22 2.45 15.77
CA SER A 45 6.67 3.84 15.69
C SER A 45 7.26 4.21 14.32
N PHE A 46 8.06 3.31 13.74
CA PHE A 46 8.61 3.48 12.39
C PHE A 46 7.49 3.63 11.35
N PHE A 47 6.52 2.71 11.35
CA PHE A 47 5.41 2.74 10.40
C PHE A 47 4.48 3.94 10.63
N ASN A 48 4.28 4.36 11.88
CA ASN A 48 3.55 5.59 12.21
C ASN A 48 4.22 6.83 11.59
N SER A 49 5.55 6.92 11.74
CA SER A 49 6.33 8.04 11.20
C SER A 49 6.25 8.10 9.67
N ILE A 50 6.31 6.94 9.00
CA ILE A 50 6.09 6.83 7.56
C ILE A 50 4.68 7.30 7.18
N GLY A 51 3.65 6.88 7.91
CA GLY A 51 2.27 7.29 7.63
C GLY A 51 2.08 8.80 7.73
N ILE A 52 2.62 9.43 8.78
CA ILE A 52 2.60 10.89 8.95
C ILE A 52 3.30 11.57 7.76
N LEU A 53 4.49 11.11 7.39
CA LEU A 53 5.24 11.68 6.26
C LEU A 53 4.47 11.56 4.95
N LEU A 54 3.88 10.40 4.67
CA LEU A 54 3.07 10.17 3.48
C LEU A 54 1.82 11.06 3.46
N ASN A 55 1.18 11.28 4.61
CA ASN A 55 0.03 12.19 4.71
C ASN A 55 0.44 13.66 4.50
N VAL A 56 1.56 14.09 5.08
CA VAL A 56 2.09 15.44 4.85
C VAL A 56 2.40 15.63 3.39
N VAL A 57 3.12 14.72 2.76
CA VAL A 57 3.49 14.85 1.34
C VAL A 57 2.28 14.70 0.42
N GLY A 58 1.52 13.62 0.57
CA GLY A 58 0.39 13.26 -0.29
C GLY A 58 -0.89 14.08 -0.05
N GLY A 59 -0.97 14.81 1.06
CA GLY A 59 -2.07 15.74 1.36
C GLY A 59 -1.99 17.07 0.59
N SER A 60 -0.91 17.32 -0.16
CA SER A 60 -0.78 18.50 -1.01
C SER A 60 -0.24 18.13 -2.39
N CYS A 61 -1.03 18.41 -3.43
CA CYS A 61 -0.63 18.23 -4.82
C CYS A 61 0.71 18.94 -5.10
N LYS A 62 0.87 20.18 -4.61
CA LYS A 62 2.11 20.96 -4.78
C LYS A 62 3.35 20.25 -4.23
N ARG A 63 3.29 19.68 -3.02
CA ARG A 63 4.44 18.95 -2.44
C ARG A 63 4.72 17.65 -3.20
N HIS A 64 3.67 16.97 -3.63
CA HIS A 64 3.80 15.78 -4.46
C HIS A 64 4.49 16.11 -5.80
N ASP A 65 4.06 17.18 -6.47
CA ASP A 65 4.63 17.62 -7.74
C ASP A 65 6.09 18.06 -7.61
N MET A 66 6.44 18.79 -6.55
CA MET A 66 7.83 19.15 -6.26
C MET A 66 8.75 17.92 -6.14
N LEU A 67 8.29 16.85 -5.48
CA LEU A 67 9.07 15.61 -5.38
C LEU A 67 9.18 14.88 -6.72
N ARG A 68 8.10 14.90 -7.51
CA ARG A 68 8.08 14.33 -8.85
C ARG A 68 9.07 15.05 -9.77
N GLU A 69 9.04 16.38 -9.79
CA GLU A 69 9.94 17.22 -10.57
C GLU A 69 11.40 16.97 -10.18
N LYS A 70 11.70 16.95 -8.88
CA LYS A 70 13.06 16.65 -8.40
C LYS A 70 13.58 15.30 -8.90
N ARG A 71 12.74 14.25 -8.85
CA ARG A 71 13.08 12.93 -9.38
C ARG A 71 13.33 12.95 -10.88
N ILE A 72 12.52 13.69 -11.64
CA ILE A 72 12.68 13.82 -13.10
C ILE A 72 14.03 14.48 -13.41
N THR A 73 14.39 15.53 -12.69
CA THR A 73 15.69 16.21 -12.84
C THR A 73 16.85 15.28 -12.53
N GLU A 74 16.81 14.56 -11.40
CA GLU A 74 17.85 13.59 -11.01
C GLU A 74 18.03 12.48 -12.06
N VAL A 75 16.93 11.94 -12.60
CA VAL A 75 16.97 10.92 -13.66
C VAL A 75 17.54 11.50 -14.95
N LYS A 76 17.19 12.74 -15.29
CA LYS A 76 17.70 13.42 -16.50
C LYS A 76 19.21 13.63 -16.39
N GLU A 77 19.70 14.17 -15.28
CA GLU A 77 21.13 14.38 -15.03
C GLU A 77 21.90 13.05 -15.05
N ALA A 78 21.35 12.00 -14.43
CA ALA A 78 21.95 10.68 -14.44
C ALA A 78 22.01 10.07 -15.86
N LEU A 79 21.01 10.32 -16.69
CA LEU A 79 21.01 9.88 -18.08
C LEU A 79 22.04 10.64 -18.92
N GLU A 80 22.13 11.96 -18.75
CA GLU A 80 23.10 12.81 -19.45
C GLU A 80 24.55 12.44 -19.06
N ASN A 81 24.78 12.13 -17.79
CA ASN A 81 26.08 11.68 -17.29
C ASN A 81 26.38 10.21 -17.61
N GLY A 82 25.46 9.49 -18.26
CA GLY A 82 25.61 8.08 -18.62
C GLY A 82 25.66 7.13 -17.42
N THR A 83 25.25 7.56 -16.21
CA THR A 83 25.25 6.71 -15.02
C THR A 83 24.08 5.72 -15.00
N ILE A 84 23.00 6.03 -15.72
CA ILE A 84 21.86 5.14 -15.93
C ILE A 84 21.51 5.02 -17.41
N LEU A 85 20.94 3.88 -17.80
CA LEU A 85 20.48 3.63 -19.17
C LEU A 85 19.00 4.01 -19.33
N SER A 86 18.65 4.43 -20.55
CA SER A 86 17.25 4.56 -20.98
C SER A 86 16.76 3.24 -21.56
N GLY A 87 15.50 2.89 -21.31
CA GLY A 87 14.91 1.66 -21.81
C GLY A 87 13.46 1.49 -21.37
N ARG A 88 12.74 0.60 -22.06
CA ARG A 88 11.33 0.32 -21.76
C ARG A 88 11.22 -0.26 -20.34
N GLY A 89 10.52 0.44 -19.46
CA GLY A 89 10.33 0.05 -18.06
C GLY A 89 11.43 0.52 -17.11
N LEU A 90 12.51 1.15 -17.60
CA LEU A 90 13.53 1.75 -16.77
C LEU A 90 13.11 3.15 -16.31
N ASN A 91 13.60 3.55 -15.14
CA ASN A 91 13.44 4.91 -14.58
C ASN A 91 11.98 5.38 -14.47
N GLN A 92 11.04 4.44 -14.36
CA GLN A 92 9.62 4.73 -14.19
C GLN A 92 9.39 5.63 -12.97
N GLU A 93 8.39 6.47 -13.11
CA GLU A 93 7.94 7.32 -12.03
C GLU A 93 7.49 6.46 -10.84
N ARG A 94 8.09 6.71 -9.69
CA ARG A 94 7.71 6.05 -8.43
C ARG A 94 6.73 6.98 -7.73
N SER A 95 5.45 6.63 -7.74
CA SER A 95 4.46 7.35 -6.95
C SER A 95 4.57 6.95 -5.47
N LEU A 96 4.35 7.92 -4.59
CA LEU A 96 4.14 7.65 -3.17
C LEU A 96 2.73 7.09 -3.01
N LYS A 97 2.61 5.76 -2.97
CA LYS A 97 1.31 5.14 -2.71
C LYS A 97 0.85 5.50 -1.31
N ARG A 98 -0.41 5.91 -1.16
CA ARG A 98 -0.99 6.10 0.17
C ARG A 98 -0.96 4.75 0.89
N PRO A 99 -0.82 4.73 2.23
CA PRO A 99 -0.97 3.51 3.01
C PRO A 99 -2.27 2.76 2.66
N ALA A 100 -3.37 3.47 2.41
CA ALA A 100 -4.65 2.87 2.00
C ALA A 100 -4.66 2.22 0.59
N ASP A 101 -3.77 2.63 -0.32
CA ASP A 101 -3.75 2.16 -1.72
C ASP A 101 -2.92 0.88 -1.91
N VAL A 102 -2.11 0.52 -0.91
CA VAL A 102 -1.35 -0.72 -0.90
C VAL A 102 -2.22 -1.78 -0.23
N ARG A 103 -2.65 -2.78 -1.01
CA ARG A 103 -3.37 -4.00 -0.53
C ARG A 103 -2.68 -4.72 0.64
N TRP A 104 -1.43 -4.36 0.95
CA TRP A 104 -0.58 -4.88 2.01
C TRP A 104 -0.42 -3.93 3.21
N VAL A 105 -1.05 -2.75 3.23
CA VAL A 105 -0.81 -1.73 4.26
C VAL A 105 -2.15 -1.25 4.83
N LEU A 106 -2.89 -2.16 5.48
CA LEU A 106 -3.86 -1.79 6.53
C LEU A 106 -3.09 -1.35 7.80
N ILE A 107 -2.18 -0.39 7.68
CA ILE A 107 -1.44 0.14 8.83
C ILE A 107 -2.16 1.34 9.49
N MET A 108 -3.18 1.94 8.88
CA MET A 108 -3.60 3.29 9.28
C MET A 108 -5.11 3.53 9.42
N GLU A 109 -5.91 2.56 9.88
CA GLU A 109 -7.35 2.82 10.18
C GLU A 109 -7.80 2.47 11.59
N LEU A 110 -6.88 2.44 12.55
CA LEU A 110 -7.24 2.46 13.97
C LEU A 110 -6.31 3.40 14.73
N TYR A 111 -6.40 4.68 14.41
CA TYR A 111 -6.47 5.83 15.34
C TYR A 111 -7.15 7.01 14.63
#